data_AF-A0A6J8BT51-F1
#
_entry.id   AF-A0A6J8BT51-F1
#
_cell.length_a   1.000
_cell.length_b   1.000
_cell.length_c   1.000
_cell.angle_alpha   90.00
_cell.angle_beta   90.00
_cell.angle_gamma   90.00
#
_symmetry.space_group_name_H-M   'P 1'
#
loop_
_entity.id
_entity.type
_entity.pdbx_description
1 polymer ?
#
loop_
_entity_poly.entity_id
_entity_poly.type
_entity_poly.pdbx_seq_one_letter_code
_entity_poly.pdbx_strand_id
1 'polypeptide(L)'
;MYGCFLTIYSLILIVSDVKSYSSGGPEIFCQYDRLDGRNVILRPGHNARPRNPAPHGYRIETGQFNPQSLRVTLRAAPNDYFRGFFVQATRNAFPLEAINRPAYGTFVPLDENSQARRCRAAVGGVGGITHTNNRDKNTVSFDWYPPASCNLGNVQFVATVVKQYNEYWVDVRSQNVTGVGFQGKRGILCQLYNDPFNTGIQKEVIRLLSLQQQQQQQQQQQQQQQAATTTTTTHSWMI
;
A
#
# COMPACT_ATOMS: atom_id res chain seq x y z
N MET A 1 35.60 -69.61 11.46
CA MET A 1 35.78 -68.59 12.51
C MET A 1 35.68 -67.23 11.85
N TYR A 2 34.77 -66.40 12.39
CA TYR A 2 34.42 -64.98 12.16
C TYR A 2 35.41 -64.13 11.35
N GLY A 3 34.98 -63.41 10.31
CA GLY A 3 34.44 -62.04 10.41
C GLY A 3 35.48 -61.09 9.78
N CYS A 4 35.21 -59.96 9.17
CA CYS A 4 34.10 -59.03 9.26
C CYS A 4 34.18 -58.14 8.01
N PHE A 5 33.20 -58.21 7.11
CA PHE A 5 33.09 -57.27 5.98
C PHE A 5 32.62 -55.92 6.54
N LEU A 6 33.49 -54.91 6.51
CA LEU A 6 33.14 -53.52 6.83
C LEU A 6 32.37 -52.93 5.65
N THR A 7 31.05 -53.06 5.69
CA THR A 7 30.15 -52.32 4.79
C THR A 7 30.03 -50.88 5.30
N ILE A 8 30.55 -49.94 4.51
CA ILE A 8 30.38 -48.50 4.71
C ILE A 8 28.88 -48.20 4.49
N TYR A 9 28.14 -48.03 5.59
CA TYR A 9 26.77 -47.53 5.54
C TYR A 9 26.82 -46.04 5.17
N SER A 10 26.61 -45.75 3.88
CA SER A 10 26.39 -44.40 3.39
C SER A 10 25.08 -43.88 3.98
N LEU A 11 25.19 -42.98 4.96
CA LEU A 11 24.06 -42.27 5.54
C LEU A 11 23.53 -41.28 4.50
N ILE A 12 22.57 -41.74 3.67
CA ILE A 12 21.86 -40.89 2.72
C ILE A 12 21.03 -39.89 3.55
N LEU A 13 21.56 -38.68 3.71
CA LEU A 13 20.83 -37.54 4.24
C LEU A 13 19.70 -37.21 3.26
N ILE A 14 18.46 -37.54 3.65
CA ILE A 14 17.26 -37.11 2.95
C ILE A 14 17.17 -35.59 3.13
N VAL A 15 17.76 -34.84 2.20
CA VAL A 15 17.52 -33.40 2.08
C VAL A 15 16.08 -33.26 1.60
N SER A 16 15.16 -33.15 2.55
CA SER A 16 13.81 -32.73 2.24
C SER A 16 13.91 -31.31 1.72
N ASP A 17 13.45 -31.06 0.51
CA ASP A 17 13.22 -29.71 -0.01
C ASP A 17 12.22 -29.01 0.93
N VAL A 18 12.74 -28.34 1.95
CA VAL A 18 11.95 -27.39 2.72
C VAL A 18 11.72 -26.22 1.79
N LYS A 19 10.56 -26.22 1.12
CA LYS A 19 10.08 -25.04 0.41
C LYS A 19 9.87 -23.93 1.43
N SER A 20 10.91 -23.12 1.64
CA SER A 20 10.81 -21.90 2.43
C SER A 20 9.86 -20.97 1.69
N TYR A 21 8.66 -20.81 2.22
CA TYR A 21 7.70 -19.85 1.68
C TYR A 21 8.20 -18.42 1.95
N SER A 22 8.01 -17.53 0.98
CA SER A 22 8.41 -16.12 1.11
C SER A 22 7.84 -15.52 2.40
N SER A 23 8.73 -15.03 3.26
CA SER A 23 8.39 -14.31 4.47
C SER A 23 8.09 -12.85 4.10
N GLY A 24 6.86 -12.57 3.67
CA GLY A 24 6.41 -11.22 3.33
C GLY A 24 5.04 -11.18 2.67
N GLY A 25 4.39 -10.01 2.73
CA GLY A 25 3.09 -9.79 2.08
C GLY A 25 3.10 -10.11 0.58
N PRO A 26 2.07 -10.77 0.03
CA PRO A 26 2.05 -11.23 -1.37
C PRO A 26 2.31 -10.12 -2.39
N GLU A 27 3.09 -10.46 -3.42
CA GLU A 27 3.37 -9.58 -4.58
C GLU A 27 2.09 -9.13 -5.30
N ILE A 28 1.00 -9.90 -5.17
CA ILE A 28 -0.24 -9.74 -5.93
C ILE A 28 -1.21 -8.69 -5.35
N PHE A 29 -1.06 -8.29 -4.09
CA PHE A 29 -1.98 -7.29 -3.52
C PHE A 29 -1.76 -5.93 -4.19
N CYS A 30 -0.48 -5.54 -4.38
CA CYS A 30 -0.08 -4.25 -4.94
C CYS A 30 1.40 -4.24 -5.40
N GLN A 31 1.77 -4.84 -6.57
CA GLN A 31 2.78 -4.32 -7.55
C GLN A 31 3.03 -5.16 -8.83
N TYR A 32 3.47 -4.48 -9.92
CA TYR A 32 4.63 -4.71 -10.85
C TYR A 32 4.74 -3.52 -11.84
N ASP A 33 5.83 -3.48 -12.61
CA ASP A 33 6.33 -2.36 -13.44
C ASP A 33 5.49 -1.96 -14.66
N ARG A 34 4.45 -2.73 -14.98
CA ARG A 34 3.53 -2.38 -16.06
C ARG A 34 2.11 -2.18 -15.53
N LEU A 35 1.55 -1.01 -15.83
CA LEU A 35 0.22 -0.55 -15.40
C LEU A 35 -0.92 -1.18 -16.24
N ASP A 36 -0.61 -2.10 -17.14
CA ASP A 36 -1.55 -2.91 -17.91
C ASP A 36 -1.75 -4.27 -17.21
N GLY A 37 -2.97 -4.54 -16.76
CA GLY A 37 -3.40 -5.92 -16.44
C GLY A 37 -3.37 -6.39 -14.98
N ARG A 38 -3.54 -5.53 -13.96
CA ARG A 38 -3.71 -6.02 -12.56
C ARG A 38 -4.90 -5.44 -11.80
N ASN A 39 -5.62 -6.33 -11.11
CA ASN A 39 -6.76 -6.08 -10.22
C ASN A 39 -6.25 -6.03 -8.77
N VAL A 40 -6.86 -5.18 -7.93
CA VAL A 40 -6.64 -5.23 -6.47
C VAL A 40 -7.50 -6.37 -5.92
N ILE A 41 -7.01 -7.61 -6.01
CA ILE A 41 -7.71 -8.75 -5.44
C ILE A 41 -7.29 -8.84 -3.96
N LEU A 42 -8.26 -8.77 -3.05
CA LEU A 42 -8.03 -8.96 -1.62
C LEU A 42 -7.80 -10.42 -1.22
N ARG A 43 -7.38 -11.29 -2.15
CA ARG A 43 -7.14 -12.70 -1.88
C ARG A 43 -5.63 -12.93 -1.81
N PRO A 44 -5.14 -13.63 -0.78
CA PRO A 44 -3.74 -14.06 -0.76
C PRO A 44 -3.39 -14.89 -2.00
N GLY A 45 -2.10 -14.94 -2.34
CA GLY A 45 -1.61 -15.60 -3.55
C GLY A 45 -1.63 -17.13 -3.57
N HIS A 46 -2.22 -17.75 -2.56
CA HIS A 46 -2.39 -19.19 -2.49
C HIS A 46 -3.83 -19.57 -2.85
N ASN A 47 -4.02 -20.68 -3.57
CA ASN A 47 -5.31 -21.13 -4.13
C ASN A 47 -6.32 -21.66 -3.08
N ALA A 48 -6.21 -21.23 -1.83
CA ALA A 48 -7.18 -21.57 -0.81
C ALA A 48 -8.50 -20.79 -1.03
N ARG A 49 -9.56 -21.18 -0.33
CA ARG A 49 -10.82 -20.43 -0.29
C ARG A 49 -10.90 -19.65 1.03
N PRO A 50 -11.42 -18.40 1.01
CA PRO A 50 -11.57 -17.63 2.25
C PRO A 50 -12.56 -18.34 3.17
N ARG A 51 -12.31 -18.25 4.48
CA ARG A 51 -13.27 -18.68 5.50
C ARG A 51 -14.46 -17.72 5.50
N ASN A 52 -15.66 -18.27 5.30
CA ASN A 52 -16.93 -17.57 5.50
C ASN A 52 -17.64 -18.10 6.75
N PRO A 53 -18.31 -17.24 7.53
CA PRO A 53 -18.47 -15.79 7.34
C PRO A 53 -17.28 -14.97 7.89
N ALA A 54 -17.01 -13.80 7.29
CA ALA A 54 -16.04 -12.82 7.78
C ALA A 54 -16.72 -11.67 8.56
N PRO A 55 -16.12 -11.14 9.64
CA PRO A 55 -14.93 -11.64 10.33
C PRO A 55 -15.26 -12.44 11.61
N HIS A 56 -14.48 -13.50 11.83
CA HIS A 56 -14.30 -14.13 13.14
C HIS A 56 -13.51 -13.19 14.08
N GLY A 57 -14.17 -12.16 14.61
CA GLY A 57 -13.64 -11.31 15.69
C GLY A 57 -12.46 -10.36 15.35
N TYR A 58 -11.91 -10.42 14.13
CA TYR A 58 -11.00 -9.39 13.62
C TYR A 58 -11.75 -8.09 13.32
N ARG A 59 -11.15 -6.95 13.66
CA ARG A 59 -11.77 -5.64 13.46
C ARG A 59 -10.75 -4.57 13.11
N ILE A 60 -11.20 -3.57 12.35
CA ILE A 60 -10.42 -2.36 12.08
C ILE A 60 -11.05 -1.21 12.84
N GLU A 61 -10.24 -0.58 13.69
CA GLU A 61 -10.59 0.63 14.43
C GLU A 61 -9.88 1.82 13.81
N THR A 62 -10.59 2.95 13.68
CA THR A 62 -10.04 4.20 13.14
C THR A 62 -10.23 5.30 14.17
N GLY A 63 -9.18 6.08 14.43
CA GLY A 63 -9.23 7.24 15.30
C GLY A 63 -8.47 8.40 14.68
N GLN A 64 -8.87 9.63 15.00
CA GLN A 64 -8.10 10.80 14.56
C GLN A 64 -6.74 10.79 15.25
N PHE A 65 -5.66 10.89 14.47
CA PHE A 65 -4.31 11.03 15.03
C PHE A 65 -3.90 12.50 15.09
N ASN A 66 -4.12 13.23 13.99
CA ASN A 66 -3.91 14.67 13.90
C ASN A 66 -4.93 15.28 12.91
N PRO A 67 -4.97 16.60 12.71
CA PRO A 67 -5.94 17.24 11.82
C PRO A 67 -5.89 16.75 10.36
N GLN A 68 -4.79 16.11 9.96
CA GLN A 68 -4.52 15.71 8.58
C GLN A 68 -4.47 14.18 8.41
N SER A 69 -4.66 13.38 9.45
CA SER A 69 -4.48 11.92 9.36
C SER A 69 -5.27 11.13 10.40
N LEU A 70 -5.44 9.85 10.10
CA LEU A 70 -6.10 8.88 10.96
C LEU A 70 -5.09 7.84 11.42
N ARG A 71 -5.20 7.42 12.68
CA ARG A 71 -4.65 6.15 13.13
C ARG A 71 -5.61 5.04 12.77
N VAL A 72 -5.10 4.00 12.14
CA VAL A 72 -5.87 2.81 11.78
C VAL A 72 -5.24 1.61 12.48
N THR A 73 -6.05 0.80 13.14
CA THR A 73 -5.59 -0.34 13.93
C THR A 73 -6.36 -1.59 13.54
N LEU A 74 -5.65 -2.62 13.07
CA LEU A 74 -6.21 -3.95 12.86
C LEU A 74 -5.97 -4.80 14.10
N ARG A 75 -7.04 -5.34 14.69
CA ARG A 75 -6.99 -6.16 15.90
C ARG A 75 -7.54 -7.55 15.66
N ALA A 76 -6.91 -8.54 16.30
CA ALA A 76 -7.46 -9.87 16.47
C ALA A 76 -8.57 -9.90 17.54
N ALA A 77 -9.32 -10.99 17.57
CA ALA A 77 -10.21 -11.31 18.68
C ALA A 77 -9.40 -11.53 19.97
N PRO A 78 -10.01 -11.40 21.17
CA PRO A 78 -9.36 -11.78 22.42
C PRO A 78 -8.81 -13.21 22.36
N ASN A 79 -7.57 -13.41 22.81
CA ASN A 79 -6.85 -14.69 22.75
C ASN A 79 -6.64 -15.26 21.33
N ASP A 80 -6.71 -14.41 20.29
CA ASP A 80 -6.43 -14.77 18.90
C ASP A 80 -5.30 -13.93 18.29
N TYR A 81 -4.80 -14.34 17.13
CA TYR A 81 -3.68 -13.70 16.42
C TYR A 81 -3.83 -13.83 14.89
N PHE A 82 -3.10 -12.98 14.17
CA PHE A 82 -2.89 -13.10 12.73
C PHE A 82 -1.40 -13.02 12.41
N ARG A 83 -0.97 -13.65 11.30
CA ARG A 83 0.42 -13.64 10.82
C ARG A 83 0.59 -12.72 9.63
N GLY A 84 -0.38 -12.74 8.72
CA GLY A 84 -0.41 -11.91 7.54
C GLY A 84 -1.61 -10.98 7.52
N PHE A 85 -1.43 -9.83 6.90
CA PHE A 85 -2.52 -8.91 6.60
C PHE A 85 -2.24 -8.11 5.34
N PHE A 86 -3.29 -7.58 4.73
CA PHE A 86 -3.24 -6.48 3.77
C PHE A 86 -4.41 -5.55 4.07
N VAL A 87 -4.16 -4.25 4.18
CA VAL A 87 -5.19 -3.22 4.41
C VAL A 87 -5.15 -2.17 3.31
N GLN A 88 -6.33 -1.75 2.86
CA GLN A 88 -6.53 -0.70 1.87
C GLN A 88 -7.64 0.24 2.35
N ALA A 89 -7.54 1.53 2.04
CA ALA A 89 -8.66 2.48 2.12
C ALA A 89 -9.33 2.59 0.75
N THR A 90 -10.66 2.48 0.71
CA THR A 90 -11.47 2.49 -0.52
C THR A 90 -12.79 3.24 -0.27
N ARG A 91 -13.60 3.41 -1.31
CA ARG A 91 -14.98 3.89 -1.17
C ARG A 91 -15.76 3.01 -0.21
N ASN A 92 -16.62 3.65 0.58
CA ASN A 92 -17.60 2.95 1.41
C ASN A 92 -18.39 1.91 0.58
N ALA A 93 -18.61 0.73 1.18
CA ALA A 93 -19.41 -0.35 0.60
C ALA A 93 -18.98 -0.78 -0.81
N PHE A 94 -17.70 -0.55 -1.18
CA PHE A 94 -17.21 -0.97 -2.48
C PHE A 94 -17.19 -2.51 -2.59
N PRO A 95 -17.72 -3.12 -3.66
CA PRO A 95 -17.82 -4.58 -3.77
C PRO A 95 -16.47 -5.30 -3.68
N LEU A 96 -16.43 -6.42 -2.97
CA LEU A 96 -15.21 -7.19 -2.73
C LEU A 96 -14.55 -7.69 -4.05
N GLU A 97 -15.38 -8.12 -4.99
CA GLU A 97 -14.95 -8.75 -6.25
C GLU A 97 -14.76 -7.73 -7.40
N ALA A 98 -15.02 -6.45 -7.16
CA ALA A 98 -14.87 -5.43 -8.20
C ALA A 98 -13.39 -5.15 -8.50
N ILE A 99 -13.02 -5.33 -9.77
CA ILE A 99 -11.65 -5.26 -10.27
C ILE A 99 -11.05 -3.84 -10.26
N ASN A 100 -11.90 -2.82 -10.32
CA ASN A 100 -11.53 -1.40 -10.41
C ASN A 100 -11.72 -0.69 -9.07
N ARG A 101 -11.26 -1.32 -7.98
CA ARG A 101 -11.34 -0.70 -6.65
C ARG A 101 -10.32 0.43 -6.52
N PRO A 102 -10.75 1.66 -6.22
CA PRO A 102 -9.81 2.75 -5.95
C PRO A 102 -9.07 2.52 -4.62
N ALA A 103 -7.79 2.88 -4.58
CA ALA A 103 -6.95 2.81 -3.40
C ALA A 103 -6.62 4.23 -2.93
N TYR A 104 -6.97 4.56 -1.70
CA TYR A 104 -6.87 5.93 -1.20
C TYR A 104 -5.76 6.12 -0.17
N GLY A 105 -5.13 7.28 -0.28
CA GLY A 105 -4.24 7.81 0.74
C GLY A 105 -2.93 7.05 0.90
N THR A 106 -2.07 7.58 1.77
CA THR A 106 -0.76 7.02 2.04
C THR A 106 -0.74 6.40 3.43
N PHE A 107 -0.31 5.15 3.51
CA PHE A 107 -0.09 4.45 4.77
C PHE A 107 1.36 4.63 5.22
N VAL A 108 1.55 4.94 6.51
CA VAL A 108 2.86 5.03 7.15
C VAL A 108 2.91 3.96 8.26
N PRO A 109 3.81 2.96 8.16
CA PRO A 109 3.95 1.94 9.20
C PRO A 109 4.46 2.57 10.50
N LEU A 110 4.00 2.06 11.64
CA LEU A 110 4.47 2.46 12.98
C LEU A 110 5.37 1.41 13.63
N ASP A 111 5.55 0.25 12.98
CA ASP A 111 6.37 -0.85 13.46
C ASP A 111 7.11 -1.55 12.31
N GLU A 112 8.07 -2.40 12.68
CA GLU A 112 8.81 -3.24 11.74
C GLU A 112 7.98 -4.37 11.13
N ASN A 113 6.77 -4.61 11.64
CA ASN A 113 5.87 -5.67 11.20
C ASN A 113 5.08 -5.29 9.95
N SER A 114 5.15 -4.02 9.53
CA SER A 114 4.28 -3.42 8.53
C SER A 114 5.08 -2.68 7.46
N GLN A 115 4.62 -2.74 6.21
CA GLN A 115 5.22 -2.02 5.09
C GLN A 115 4.15 -1.52 4.12
N ALA A 116 4.28 -0.27 3.69
CA ALA A 116 3.40 0.33 2.70
C ALA A 116 3.61 -0.31 1.31
N ARG A 117 2.55 -0.40 0.51
CA ARG A 117 2.57 -0.96 -0.84
C ARG A 117 1.97 -0.01 -1.87
N ARG A 118 2.55 -0.02 -3.07
CA ARG A 118 2.11 0.79 -4.21
C ARG A 118 1.00 0.08 -4.97
N CYS A 119 -0.21 0.63 -4.94
CA CYS A 119 -1.35 0.03 -5.62
C CYS A 119 -1.61 0.73 -6.96
N ARG A 120 -1.92 -0.05 -8.02
CA ARG A 120 -2.22 0.48 -9.37
C ARG A 120 -3.34 1.52 -9.35
N ALA A 121 -4.31 1.32 -8.45
CA ALA A 121 -5.46 2.21 -8.29
C ALA A 121 -5.20 3.40 -7.34
N ALA A 122 -3.96 3.61 -6.89
CA ALA A 122 -3.57 4.76 -6.09
C ALA A 122 -2.89 5.83 -6.96
N VAL A 123 -3.45 7.03 -6.98
CA VAL A 123 -2.78 8.20 -7.54
C VAL A 123 -1.61 8.57 -6.62
N GLY A 124 -0.41 8.72 -7.18
CA GLY A 124 0.80 8.99 -6.40
C GLY A 124 1.50 7.77 -5.80
N GLY A 125 1.02 6.55 -6.09
CA GLY A 125 1.81 5.33 -5.89
C GLY A 125 1.88 4.79 -4.46
N VAL A 126 0.93 5.09 -3.58
CA VAL A 126 0.81 4.40 -2.27
C VAL A 126 -0.68 4.22 -1.98
N GLY A 127 -1.11 3.00 -1.63
CA GLY A 127 -2.55 2.71 -1.51
C GLY A 127 -2.93 1.51 -0.65
N GLY A 128 -1.95 0.88 -0.01
CA GLY A 128 -2.20 -0.21 0.93
C GLY A 128 -1.01 -0.44 1.84
N ILE A 129 -1.18 -1.30 2.83
CA ILE A 129 -0.15 -1.70 3.79
C ILE A 129 -0.26 -3.20 4.09
N THR A 130 0.87 -3.88 4.25
CA THR A 130 0.92 -5.33 4.48
C THR A 130 1.99 -5.70 5.49
N HIS A 131 1.99 -6.95 5.93
CA HIS A 131 2.99 -7.49 6.83
C HIS A 131 4.39 -7.63 6.19
N THR A 132 5.42 -7.54 7.02
CA THR A 132 6.84 -7.80 6.64
C THR A 132 7.30 -9.21 7.03
N ASN A 133 6.64 -9.83 8.02
CA ASN A 133 7.01 -11.13 8.56
C ASN A 133 5.78 -11.95 8.98
N ASN A 134 5.98 -13.24 9.24
CA ASN A 134 4.94 -14.19 9.63
C ASN A 134 4.81 -14.42 11.15
N ARG A 135 5.41 -13.55 11.99
CA ARG A 135 5.26 -13.63 13.45
C ARG A 135 3.80 -13.42 13.85
N ASP A 136 3.40 -14.01 14.97
CA ASP A 136 2.04 -13.82 15.51
C ASP A 136 1.86 -12.37 15.96
N LYS A 137 0.71 -11.79 15.58
CA LYS A 137 0.33 -10.40 15.88
C LYS A 137 -1.09 -10.40 16.42
N ASN A 138 -1.30 -9.76 17.56
CA ASN A 138 -2.65 -9.50 18.07
C ASN A 138 -3.18 -8.13 17.59
N THR A 139 -2.26 -7.21 17.26
CA THR A 139 -2.56 -5.85 16.80
C THR A 139 -1.48 -5.35 15.87
N VAL A 140 -1.86 -4.53 14.89
CA VAL A 140 -0.96 -3.66 14.12
C VAL A 140 -1.61 -2.30 13.95
N SER A 141 -0.81 -1.23 13.99
CA SER A 141 -1.28 0.14 13.82
C SER A 141 -0.44 0.87 12.78
N PHE A 142 -1.09 1.76 12.04
CA PHE A 142 -0.47 2.57 11.02
C PHE A 142 -1.17 3.92 10.90
N ASP A 143 -0.42 4.92 10.47
CA ASP A 143 -0.99 6.22 10.14
C ASP A 143 -1.45 6.23 8.70
N TRP A 144 -2.57 6.88 8.46
CA TRP A 144 -3.16 7.02 7.15
C TRP A 144 -3.45 8.49 6.83
N TYR A 145 -2.82 8.95 5.75
CA TYR A 145 -2.96 10.30 5.25
C TYR A 145 -3.88 10.29 4.03
N PRO A 146 -5.06 10.96 4.08
CA PRO A 146 -5.89 11.11 2.91
C PRO A 146 -5.16 11.92 1.84
N PRO A 147 -5.52 11.73 0.55
CA PRO A 147 -5.08 12.59 -0.52
C PRO A 147 -5.30 14.08 -0.21
N ALA A 148 -4.25 14.88 -0.39
CA ALA A 148 -4.35 16.32 -0.23
C ALA A 148 -5.35 16.92 -1.24
N SER A 149 -6.04 17.98 -0.82
CA SER A 149 -6.88 18.80 -1.71
C SER A 149 -8.02 18.05 -2.41
N CYS A 150 -8.45 16.90 -1.89
CA CYS A 150 -9.56 16.15 -2.43
C CYS A 150 -10.50 15.65 -1.34
N ASN A 151 -11.79 15.92 -1.49
CA ASN A 151 -12.84 15.29 -0.69
C ASN A 151 -13.16 13.91 -1.31
N LEU A 152 -12.80 12.84 -0.61
CA LEU A 152 -13.03 11.45 -1.05
C LEU A 152 -14.45 10.95 -0.76
N GLY A 153 -15.27 11.76 -0.08
CA GLY A 153 -16.54 11.32 0.48
C GLY A 153 -16.32 10.32 1.62
N ASN A 154 -17.19 9.30 1.69
CA ASN A 154 -17.11 8.27 2.72
C ASN A 154 -16.08 7.21 2.34
N VAL A 155 -15.10 7.04 3.20
CA VAL A 155 -14.02 6.06 3.06
C VAL A 155 -14.24 4.90 4.02
N GLN A 156 -13.83 3.71 3.61
CA GLN A 156 -13.83 2.51 4.45
C GLN A 156 -12.48 1.79 4.29
N PHE A 157 -11.93 1.31 5.40
CA PHE A 157 -10.76 0.45 5.39
C PHE A 157 -11.23 -0.99 5.26
N VAL A 158 -10.58 -1.75 4.38
CA VAL A 158 -10.87 -3.16 4.14
C VAL A 158 -9.58 -3.94 4.26
N ALA A 159 -9.63 -5.05 5.00
CA ALA A 159 -8.49 -5.91 5.20
C ALA A 159 -8.74 -7.35 4.78
N THR A 160 -7.63 -7.98 4.39
CA THR A 160 -7.45 -9.42 4.35
C THR A 160 -6.59 -9.80 5.53
N VAL A 161 -6.98 -10.84 6.26
CA VAL A 161 -6.28 -11.32 7.44
C VAL A 161 -5.96 -12.80 7.25
N VAL A 162 -4.69 -13.16 7.47
CA VAL A 162 -4.18 -14.53 7.34
C VAL A 162 -3.68 -14.98 8.70
N LYS A 163 -4.29 -16.02 9.27
CA LYS A 163 -3.82 -16.66 10.50
C LYS A 163 -2.85 -17.79 10.19
N GLN A 164 -3.20 -18.63 9.21
CA GLN A 164 -2.36 -19.69 8.68
C GLN A 164 -2.49 -19.77 7.15
N TYR A 165 -1.62 -20.55 6.50
CA TYR A 165 -1.58 -20.66 5.04
C TYR A 165 -2.94 -20.98 4.39
N ASN A 166 -3.78 -21.81 5.03
CA ASN A 166 -5.13 -22.12 4.52
C ASN A 166 -6.25 -21.53 5.40
N GLU A 167 -5.91 -20.61 6.30
CA GLU A 167 -6.85 -20.03 7.26
C GLU A 167 -6.77 -18.50 7.18
N TYR A 168 -7.68 -17.92 6.40
CA TYR A 168 -7.72 -16.49 6.14
C TYR A 168 -9.14 -16.00 5.89
N TRP A 169 -9.33 -14.70 6.13
CA TRP A 169 -10.57 -13.97 5.95
C TRP A 169 -10.32 -12.78 5.04
N VAL A 170 -11.29 -12.51 4.20
CA VAL A 170 -11.34 -11.33 3.33
C VAL A 170 -12.47 -10.42 3.82
N ASP A 171 -12.46 -9.17 3.38
CA ASP A 171 -13.55 -8.22 3.64
C ASP A 171 -13.74 -7.84 5.12
N VAL A 172 -12.65 -7.83 5.89
CA VAL A 172 -12.69 -7.25 7.25
C VAL A 172 -12.78 -5.73 7.12
N ARG A 173 -13.94 -5.15 7.41
CA ARG A 173 -14.23 -3.73 7.18
C ARG A 173 -14.18 -2.91 8.47
N SER A 174 -13.69 -1.68 8.36
CA SER A 174 -13.88 -0.66 9.40
C SER A 174 -15.32 -0.10 9.37
N GLN A 175 -15.65 0.67 10.40
CA GLN A 175 -16.74 1.63 10.32
C GLN A 175 -16.46 2.67 9.22
N ASN A 176 -17.51 3.34 8.76
CA ASN A 176 -17.40 4.38 7.76
C ASN A 176 -16.69 5.59 8.35
N VAL A 177 -15.71 6.10 7.61
CA VAL A 177 -15.04 7.35 7.94
C VAL A 177 -15.57 8.45 7.02
N THR A 178 -16.20 9.45 7.62
CA THR A 178 -16.84 10.57 6.93
C THR A 178 -15.97 11.82 6.96
N GLY A 179 -16.16 12.73 6.01
CA GLY A 179 -15.47 14.03 6.02
C GLY A 179 -13.97 13.93 5.74
N VAL A 180 -13.55 12.89 5.05
CA VAL A 180 -12.15 12.59 4.82
C VAL A 180 -11.61 13.35 3.62
N GLY A 181 -10.55 14.13 3.85
CA GLY A 181 -9.89 14.96 2.84
C GLY A 181 -10.17 16.45 3.02
N PHE A 182 -9.64 17.27 2.11
CA PHE A 182 -9.76 18.74 2.18
C PHE A 182 -11.06 19.22 1.50
N GLN A 183 -11.75 20.18 2.12
CA GLN A 183 -12.89 20.90 1.52
C GLN A 183 -12.37 21.98 0.57
N GLY A 184 -12.13 21.62 -0.70
CA GLY A 184 -11.65 22.54 -1.74
C GLY A 184 -12.22 22.23 -3.12
N LYS A 185 -11.99 23.13 -4.10
CA LYS A 185 -12.44 22.92 -5.49
C LYS A 185 -11.86 21.60 -6.03
N ARG A 186 -12.70 20.85 -6.76
CA ARG A 186 -12.31 19.59 -7.44
C ARG A 186 -11.29 19.87 -8.55
N GLY A 187 -10.01 19.98 -8.17
CA GLY A 187 -8.91 20.01 -9.12
C GLY A 187 -8.81 18.68 -9.88
N ILE A 188 -8.11 18.69 -11.01
CA ILE A 188 -7.93 17.51 -11.87
C ILE A 188 -7.39 16.28 -11.12
N LEU A 189 -6.51 16.50 -10.13
CA LEU A 189 -6.00 15.41 -9.27
C LEU A 189 -7.13 14.76 -8.45
N CYS A 190 -8.09 15.53 -7.94
CA CYS A 190 -9.23 14.97 -7.21
C CYS A 190 -10.19 14.20 -8.13
N GLN A 191 -10.31 14.62 -9.39
CA GLN A 191 -11.03 13.83 -10.38
C GLN A 191 -10.32 12.50 -10.63
N LEU A 192 -8.98 12.51 -10.70
CA LEU A 192 -8.17 11.30 -10.84
C LEU A 192 -8.26 10.38 -9.60
N TYR A 193 -8.28 10.94 -8.38
CA TYR A 193 -8.51 10.13 -7.17
C TYR A 193 -9.89 9.48 -7.19
N ASN A 194 -10.92 10.19 -7.66
CA ASN A 194 -12.25 9.64 -7.76
C ASN A 194 -12.30 8.53 -8.82
N ASP A 195 -11.78 8.76 -10.02
CA ASP A 195 -11.78 7.78 -11.10
C ASP A 195 -10.35 7.54 -11.64
N PRO A 196 -9.54 6.73 -10.92
CA PRO A 196 -8.15 6.52 -11.27
C PRO A 196 -7.96 5.71 -12.55
N PHE A 197 -9.03 5.16 -13.13
CA PHE A 197 -9.01 4.36 -14.35
C PHE A 197 -9.38 5.17 -15.61
N ASN A 198 -9.79 6.43 -15.45
CA ASN A 198 -10.14 7.30 -16.55
C ASN A 198 -8.91 7.75 -17.33
N THR A 199 -8.72 7.22 -18.53
CA THR A 199 -7.55 7.52 -19.37
C THR A 199 -7.49 8.97 -19.85
N GLY A 200 -8.65 9.63 -19.99
CA GLY A 200 -8.72 11.05 -20.33
C GLY A 200 -8.15 11.92 -19.20
N ILE A 201 -8.59 11.68 -17.97
CA ILE A 201 -8.08 12.37 -16.78
C ILE A 201 -6.59 12.07 -16.58
N GLN A 202 -6.17 10.81 -16.73
CA GLN A 202 -4.75 10.43 -16.63
C GLN A 202 -3.87 11.21 -17.60
N LYS A 203 -4.26 11.28 -18.89
CA LYS A 203 -3.53 12.02 -19.92
C LYS A 203 -3.45 13.51 -19.60
N GLU A 204 -4.55 14.10 -19.12
CA GLU A 204 -4.58 15.50 -18.76
C GLU A 204 -3.70 15.81 -17.55
N VAL A 205 -3.72 14.96 -16.51
CA VAL A 205 -2.80 15.10 -15.37
C VAL A 205 -1.34 15.02 -15.82
N ILE A 206 -0.98 14.05 -16.67
CA ILE A 206 0.38 13.91 -17.20
C ILE A 206 0.80 15.14 -18.03
N ARG A 207 -0.11 15.67 -18.85
CA ARG A 207 0.12 16.90 -19.62
C ARG A 207 0.43 18.08 -18.69
N LEU A 208 -0.41 18.29 -17.67
CA LEU A 208 -0.26 19.41 -16.74
C LEU A 208 1.00 19.29 -15.89
N LEU A 209 1.36 18.08 -15.45
CA LEU A 209 2.62 17.82 -14.73
C LEU A 209 3.83 18.12 -15.61
N SER A 210 3.80 17.72 -16.89
CA SER A 210 4.87 18.04 -17.85
C SER A 210 5.04 19.55 -18.04
N LEU A 211 3.93 20.29 -18.18
CA LEU A 211 3.94 21.75 -18.30
C LEU A 211 4.50 22.42 -17.04
N GLN A 212 4.09 21.96 -15.86
CA GLN A 212 4.60 22.47 -14.59
C GLN A 212 6.11 22.24 -14.45
N GLN A 213 6.60 21.06 -14.83
CA GLN A 213 8.03 20.74 -14.79
C GLN A 213 8.83 21.64 -15.73
N GLN A 214 8.33 21.89 -16.94
CA GLN A 214 8.97 22.82 -17.88
C GLN A 214 9.04 24.25 -17.32
N GLN A 215 7.96 24.73 -16.71
CA GLN A 215 7.95 26.06 -16.06
C GLN A 215 8.96 26.15 -14.91
N GLN A 216 9.07 25.11 -14.07
CA GLN A 216 10.06 25.07 -12.99
C GLN A 216 11.50 25.10 -13.52
N GLN A 217 11.78 24.36 -14.60
CA GLN A 217 13.09 24.38 -15.24
C GLN A 217 13.42 25.77 -15.83
N GLN A 218 12.46 26.41 -16.48
CA GLN A 218 12.64 27.77 -17.01
C GLN A 218 12.90 28.78 -15.88
N GLN A 219 12.18 28.68 -14.77
CA GLN A 219 12.39 29.54 -13.60
C GLN A 219 13.79 29.34 -13.00
N GLN A 220 14.26 28.09 -12.89
CA GLN A 220 15.62 27.79 -12.42
C GLN A 220 16.70 28.37 -13.34
N GLN A 221 16.52 28.26 -14.67
CA GLN A 221 17.45 28.84 -15.64
C GLN A 221 17.49 30.37 -15.55
N GLN A 222 16.33 31.02 -15.40
CA GLN A 222 16.25 32.47 -15.22
C GLN A 222 16.95 32.91 -13.92
N GLN A 223 16.77 32.18 -12.82
CA GLN A 223 17.46 32.46 -11.56
C GLN A 223 18.98 32.31 -11.68
N GLN A 224 19.46 31.30 -12.40
CA GLN A 224 20.90 31.10 -12.66
C GLN A 224 21.49 32.22 -13.52
N GLN A 225 20.78 32.65 -14.57
CA GLN A 225 21.21 33.78 -15.42
C GLN A 225 21.25 35.10 -14.65
N GLN A 226 20.25 35.36 -13.80
CA GLN A 226 20.24 36.55 -12.94
C GLN A 226 21.42 36.54 -11.96
N ALA A 227 21.67 35.41 -11.28
CA ALA A 227 22.80 35.26 -10.36
C ALA A 227 24.17 35.46 -11.05
N ALA A 228 24.34 34.92 -12.26
CA ALA A 228 25.55 35.11 -13.04
C ALA A 228 25.76 36.59 -13.44
N THR A 229 24.69 37.29 -13.83
CA THR A 229 24.75 38.70 -14.22
C THR A 229 25.08 39.61 -13.03
N THR A 230 24.50 39.34 -11.85
CA THR A 230 24.81 40.08 -10.62
C THR A 230 26.28 39.91 -10.22
N THR A 231 26.82 38.69 -10.29
CA THR A 231 28.23 38.38 -9.95
C THR A 231 29.22 39.12 -10.86
N THR A 232 28.98 39.10 -12.18
CA THR A 232 29.81 39.81 -13.16
C THR A 232 29.75 41.34 -12.97
N THR A 233 28.57 41.87 -12.63
CA THR A 233 28.40 43.30 -12.37
C THR A 233 29.17 43.72 -11.11
N THR A 234 29.09 42.97 -10.01
CA THR A 234 29.89 43.26 -8.80
C THR A 234 31.40 43.22 -9.03
N HIS A 235 31.90 42.34 -9.90
CA HIS A 235 33.33 42.32 -10.26
C HIS A 235 33.74 43.52 -11.13
N SER A 236 32.83 44.07 -11.94
CA SER A 236 33.11 45.22 -12.80
C SER A 236 33.15 46.57 -12.06
N TRP A 237 32.67 46.66 -10.82
CA TRP A 237 32.70 47.87 -9.98
C TRP A 237 33.83 47.86 -8.92
N MET A 238 34.65 46.81 -8.86
CA MET A 238 35.76 46.67 -7.89
C MET A 238 37.16 46.86 -8.51
N ILE A 239 37.25 47.42 -9.71
CA ILE A 239 38.50 47.82 -10.39
C ILE A 239 38.45 49.32 -10.62
#